data_AF-A0A179DE44-F1
#
_entry.id   AF-A0A179DE44-F1
#
_cell.length_a   1.000
_cell.length_b   1.000
_cell.length_c   1.000
_cell.angle_alpha   90.00
_cell.angle_beta   90.00
_cell.angle_gamma   90.00
#
_symmetry.space_group_name_H-M   'P 1'
#
loop_
_entity.id
_entity.type
_entity.pdbx_description
1 polymer ?
#
loop_
_entity_poly.entity_id
_entity_poly.type
_entity_poly.pdbx_seq_one_letter_code
_entity_poly.pdbx_strand_id
1 'polypeptide(L)'
;MQKQQFNPKTVCFWFLAFSFLLTTGMQCKKDKSDTIGLPAVTQEGKNTLGFLLNGEAWTPKGFNGTANLSIYYDEGFRGGVFNISAYRLFGDNSDLRERITIASDSVQTPQKITFGKKNFTVVYRNENCDFGNNNNSSLEGYCEITKIDKINKVFSGVFEFKFTKQGCEPINITQGRFDMKY
;
A
#
# COMPACT_ATOMS: atom_id res chain seq x y z
N MET A 1 -35.59 38.35 -48.36
CA MET A 1 -34.63 37.31 -47.90
C MET A 1 -33.23 37.91 -47.90
N GLN A 2 -32.71 38.33 -46.74
CA GLN A 2 -31.33 38.78 -46.61
C GLN A 2 -30.43 37.59 -46.27
N LYS A 3 -29.40 37.34 -47.09
CA LYS A 3 -28.36 36.32 -46.83
C LYS A 3 -27.39 36.87 -45.79
N GLN A 4 -27.32 36.24 -44.61
CA GLN A 4 -26.25 36.46 -43.65
C GLN A 4 -24.92 35.99 -44.26
N GLN A 5 -23.96 36.91 -44.42
CA GLN A 5 -22.59 36.56 -44.79
C GLN A 5 -21.84 36.06 -43.55
N PHE A 6 -21.42 34.80 -43.61
CA PHE A 6 -20.59 34.17 -42.59
C PHE A 6 -19.13 34.60 -42.76
N ASN A 7 -18.57 35.26 -41.74
CA ASN A 7 -17.16 35.68 -41.74
C ASN A 7 -16.28 34.60 -41.07
N PRO A 8 -15.45 33.86 -41.83
CA PRO A 8 -14.72 32.69 -41.34
C PRO A 8 -13.65 33.03 -40.28
N LYS A 9 -13.19 34.28 -40.21
CA LYS A 9 -12.21 34.73 -39.21
C LYS A 9 -12.80 34.82 -37.80
N THR A 10 -14.10 35.08 -37.70
CA THR A 10 -14.83 35.16 -36.43
C THR A 10 -15.11 33.78 -35.85
N VAL A 11 -15.39 32.79 -36.70
CA VAL A 11 -15.67 31.40 -36.29
C VAL A 11 -14.41 30.74 -35.71
N CYS A 12 -13.24 31.00 -36.30
CA CYS A 12 -11.97 30.47 -35.81
C CYS A 12 -11.59 31.05 -34.43
N PHE A 13 -11.91 32.32 -34.18
CA PHE A 13 -11.67 32.99 -32.90
C PHE A 13 -12.56 32.44 -31.77
N TRP A 14 -13.80 32.07 -32.09
CA TRP A 14 -14.72 31.45 -31.13
C TRP A 14 -14.38 29.98 -30.84
N PHE A 15 -13.82 29.23 -31.80
CA PHE A 15 -13.33 27.86 -31.56
C PHE A 15 -12.04 27.82 -30.73
N LEU A 16 -11.13 28.79 -30.88
CA LEU A 16 -9.92 28.90 -30.05
C LEU A 16 -10.24 29.31 -28.60
N ALA A 17 -11.26 30.14 -28.39
CA ALA A 17 -11.70 30.54 -27.05
C ALA A 17 -12.39 29.40 -26.27
N PHE A 18 -13.03 28.46 -26.95
CA PHE A 18 -13.70 27.32 -26.30
C PHE A 18 -12.75 26.18 -25.91
N SER A 19 -11.57 26.09 -26.55
CA SER A 19 -10.53 25.09 -26.25
C SER A 19 -9.73 25.43 -24.97
N PHE A 20 -9.67 26.70 -24.58
CA PHE A 20 -8.90 27.13 -23.40
C PHE A 20 -9.68 27.02 -22.07
N LEU A 21 -10.98 26.73 -22.10
CA LEU A 21 -11.83 26.64 -20.89
C LEU A 21 -11.92 25.24 -20.27
N LEU A 22 -11.29 24.23 -20.86
CA LEU A 22 -11.38 22.82 -20.41
C LEU A 22 -10.20 22.35 -19.55
N THR A 23 -9.22 23.20 -19.25
CA THR A 23 -8.01 22.80 -18.49
C THR A 23 -7.98 23.26 -17.03
N THR A 24 -8.95 24.07 -16.57
CA THR A 24 -9.02 24.54 -15.18
C THR A 24 -10.03 23.72 -14.38
N GLY A 25 -9.62 22.53 -13.91
CA GLY A 25 -10.52 21.71 -13.08
C GLY A 25 -9.94 20.48 -12.41
N MET A 26 -8.75 20.01 -12.80
CA MET A 26 -8.04 18.99 -12.00
C MET A 26 -7.35 19.65 -10.80
N GLN A 27 -8.17 20.15 -9.88
CA GLN A 27 -7.71 20.35 -8.52
C GLN A 27 -7.56 18.95 -7.92
N CYS A 28 -6.36 18.40 -7.96
CA CYS A 28 -5.99 17.28 -7.10
C CYS A 28 -6.40 17.68 -5.69
N LYS A 29 -7.51 17.14 -5.20
CA LYS A 29 -7.81 17.15 -3.77
C LYS A 29 -6.61 16.46 -3.15
N LYS A 30 -5.76 17.23 -2.46
CA LYS A 30 -4.89 16.65 -1.45
C LYS A 30 -5.85 16.14 -0.39
N ASP A 31 -6.35 14.93 -0.59
CA ASP A 31 -7.05 14.21 0.44
C ASP A 31 -6.09 14.24 1.63
N LYS A 32 -6.53 14.93 2.69
CA LYS A 32 -5.78 15.03 3.92
C LYS A 32 -5.53 13.58 4.32
N SER A 33 -4.28 13.15 4.24
CA SER A 33 -3.92 11.86 4.76
C SER A 33 -4.37 11.86 6.22
N ASP A 34 -5.26 10.94 6.58
CA ASP A 34 -5.82 10.81 7.93
C ASP A 34 -4.74 10.50 8.98
N THR A 35 -3.47 10.40 8.57
CA THR A 35 -2.29 10.30 9.44
C THR A 35 -1.09 10.97 8.75
N ILE A 36 -0.39 11.88 9.43
CA ILE A 36 0.83 12.51 8.88
C ILE A 36 1.84 11.43 8.46
N GLY A 37 2.31 11.49 7.21
CA GLY A 37 3.42 10.64 6.72
C GLY A 37 3.02 9.26 6.19
N LEU A 38 1.76 8.87 6.26
CA LEU A 38 1.28 7.61 5.69
C LEU A 38 0.49 7.84 4.39
N PRO A 39 0.44 6.86 3.47
CA PRO A 39 -0.42 6.94 2.28
C PRO A 39 -1.90 7.02 2.69
N ALA A 40 -2.77 7.49 1.81
CA ALA A 40 -4.22 7.42 2.05
C ALA A 40 -4.70 5.96 2.04
N VAL A 41 -5.71 5.63 2.86
CA VAL A 41 -6.41 4.34 2.74
C VAL A 41 -7.16 4.35 1.42
N THR A 42 -6.78 3.46 0.51
CA THR A 42 -7.33 3.41 -0.85
C THR A 42 -7.59 1.97 -1.26
N GLN A 43 -8.41 1.81 -2.30
CA GLN A 43 -8.81 0.54 -2.89
C GLN A 43 -8.73 0.61 -4.42
N GLU A 44 -7.75 1.36 -4.92
CA GLU A 44 -7.59 1.74 -6.33
C GLU A 44 -6.35 1.10 -6.97
N GLY A 45 -5.60 0.31 -6.20
CA GLY A 45 -4.33 -0.28 -6.63
C GLY A 45 -3.21 0.75 -6.76
N LYS A 46 -3.08 1.69 -5.82
CA LYS A 46 -2.07 2.77 -5.88
C LYS A 46 -0.62 2.33 -5.70
N ASN A 47 -0.38 1.04 -5.45
CA ASN A 47 0.93 0.46 -5.14
C ASN A 47 1.59 1.12 -3.92
N THR A 48 0.85 1.13 -2.80
CA THR A 48 1.29 1.77 -1.55
C THR A 48 1.30 0.78 -0.40
N LEU A 49 2.18 1.03 0.56
CA LEU A 49 2.17 0.40 1.88
C LEU A 49 2.68 1.40 2.92
N GLY A 50 2.04 1.44 4.08
CA GLY A 50 2.55 2.19 5.22
C GLY A 50 1.88 1.77 6.52
N PHE A 51 2.54 2.06 7.65
CA PHE A 51 2.05 1.81 9.00
C PHE A 51 2.76 2.73 9.99
N LEU A 52 2.22 2.87 11.20
CA LEU A 52 2.93 3.47 12.31
C LEU A 52 3.74 2.40 13.04
N LEU A 53 5.06 2.53 13.08
CA LEU A 53 5.97 1.73 13.89
C LEU A 53 6.22 2.49 15.20
N ASN A 54 5.71 1.96 16.32
CA ASN A 54 5.80 2.61 17.62
C ASN A 54 5.31 4.08 17.62
N GLY A 55 4.31 4.38 16.78
CA GLY A 55 3.74 5.72 16.61
C GLY A 55 4.39 6.56 15.50
N GLU A 56 5.50 6.14 14.92
CA GLU A 56 6.18 6.86 13.84
C GLU A 56 5.84 6.30 12.46
N ALA A 57 5.65 7.17 11.47
CA ALA A 57 5.31 6.76 10.12
C ALA A 57 6.43 5.94 9.46
N TRP A 58 6.05 4.76 8.96
CA TRP A 58 6.93 3.85 8.23
C TRP A 58 6.36 3.59 6.84
N THR A 59 7.21 3.80 5.83
CA THR A 59 6.95 3.45 4.42
C THR A 59 8.20 2.83 3.80
N PRO A 60 8.06 1.97 2.78
CA PRO A 60 9.18 1.46 2.01
C PRO A 60 10.09 2.60 1.51
N LYS A 61 11.41 2.42 1.56
CA LYS A 61 12.39 3.44 1.11
C LYS A 61 13.74 2.83 0.72
N GLY A 62 14.37 3.41 -0.30
CA GLY A 62 15.67 2.97 -0.81
C GLY A 62 15.55 1.93 -1.93
N PHE A 63 16.70 1.51 -2.45
CA PHE A 63 16.83 0.53 -3.53
C PHE A 63 18.17 -0.20 -3.42
N ASN A 64 18.16 -1.53 -3.50
CA ASN A 64 19.37 -2.36 -3.45
C ASN A 64 19.47 -3.35 -4.63
N GLY A 65 18.93 -2.99 -5.79
CA GLY A 65 18.80 -3.88 -6.96
C GLY A 65 17.42 -4.55 -7.07
N THR A 66 16.56 -4.42 -6.06
CA THR A 66 15.16 -4.86 -6.10
C THR A 66 14.23 -3.74 -5.63
N ALA A 67 12.98 -3.72 -6.08
CA ALA A 67 11.99 -2.75 -5.60
C ALA A 67 11.78 -2.90 -4.07
N ASN A 68 11.58 -1.78 -3.38
CA ASN A 68 11.43 -1.75 -1.93
C ASN A 68 10.06 -2.18 -1.41
N LEU A 69 9.09 -2.36 -2.32
CA LEU A 69 7.77 -2.92 -2.07
C LEU A 69 7.49 -3.97 -3.13
N SER A 70 7.05 -5.14 -2.69
CA SER A 70 6.46 -6.18 -3.51
C SER A 70 5.22 -6.69 -2.80
N ILE A 71 4.09 -6.70 -3.50
CA ILE A 71 2.90 -7.42 -3.06
C ILE A 71 2.59 -8.41 -4.19
N TYR A 72 2.19 -9.61 -3.84
CA TYR A 72 1.85 -10.68 -4.75
C TYR A 72 0.57 -11.33 -4.24
N TYR A 73 -0.36 -11.61 -5.15
CA TYR A 73 -1.56 -12.37 -4.86
C TYR A 73 -1.85 -13.32 -6.03
N ASP A 74 -2.08 -14.59 -5.69
CA ASP A 74 -2.46 -15.63 -6.64
C ASP A 74 -3.64 -16.41 -6.07
N GLU A 75 -4.79 -16.24 -6.72
CA GLU A 75 -6.06 -16.86 -6.33
C GLU A 75 -6.09 -18.38 -6.53
N GLY A 76 -5.29 -18.89 -7.47
CA GLY A 76 -5.31 -20.29 -7.90
C GLY A 76 -4.46 -21.20 -7.02
N PHE A 77 -3.47 -20.64 -6.33
CA PHE A 77 -2.57 -21.42 -5.48
C PHE A 77 -3.05 -21.48 -4.02
N ARG A 78 -3.15 -22.70 -3.46
CA ARG A 78 -3.52 -22.97 -2.04
C ARG A 78 -4.75 -22.19 -1.54
N GLY A 79 -5.76 -22.04 -2.41
CA GLY A 79 -6.97 -21.30 -2.08
C GLY A 79 -6.74 -19.80 -1.90
N GLY A 80 -5.82 -19.19 -2.65
CA GLY A 80 -5.51 -17.76 -2.58
C GLY A 80 -4.34 -17.47 -1.66
N VAL A 81 -3.14 -17.41 -2.22
CA VAL A 81 -1.91 -17.02 -1.52
C VAL A 81 -1.64 -15.55 -1.74
N PHE A 82 -1.17 -14.86 -0.69
CA PHE A 82 -0.55 -13.55 -0.86
C PHE A 82 0.78 -13.47 -0.12
N ASN A 83 1.67 -12.62 -0.63
CA ASN A 83 2.89 -12.20 0.03
C ASN A 83 3.05 -10.68 -0.11
N ILE A 84 3.32 -10.02 1.00
CA ILE A 84 3.72 -8.62 1.06
C ILE A 84 5.14 -8.62 1.60
N SER A 85 6.06 -7.99 0.89
CA SER A 85 7.42 -7.77 1.37
C SER A 85 7.80 -6.33 1.10
N ALA A 86 8.13 -5.61 2.17
CA ALA A 86 8.59 -4.24 2.09
C ALA A 86 9.89 -4.07 2.88
N TYR A 87 10.74 -3.14 2.43
CA TYR A 87 11.94 -2.78 3.17
C TYR A 87 12.22 -1.29 3.14
N ARG A 88 13.01 -0.87 4.13
CA ARG A 88 13.61 0.45 4.20
C ARG A 88 15.11 0.30 4.41
N LEU A 89 15.89 1.03 3.62
CA LEU A 89 17.35 1.12 3.77
C LEU A 89 17.72 2.41 4.49
N PHE A 90 18.73 2.33 5.35
CA PHE A 90 19.33 3.45 6.06
C PHE A 90 20.84 3.49 5.83
N GLY A 91 21.43 4.67 6.02
CA GLY A 91 22.86 4.90 5.84
C GLY A 91 23.33 4.85 4.38
N ASP A 92 24.57 5.28 4.16
CA ASP A 92 25.15 5.44 2.82
C ASP A 92 25.51 4.09 2.15
N ASN A 93 25.65 3.01 2.95
CA ASN A 93 26.12 1.70 2.48
C ASN A 93 25.04 0.60 2.40
N SER A 94 23.75 0.90 2.58
CA SER A 94 22.62 -0.05 2.41
C SER A 94 22.57 -1.29 3.32
N ASP A 95 23.52 -1.47 4.23
CA ASP A 95 23.56 -2.61 5.16
C ASP A 95 22.46 -2.53 6.23
N LEU A 96 22.06 -1.32 6.60
CA LEU A 96 21.01 -1.07 7.58
C LEU A 96 19.65 -1.22 6.91
N ARG A 97 18.92 -2.27 7.30
CA ARG A 97 17.63 -2.62 6.70
C ARG A 97 16.58 -2.90 7.74
N GLU A 98 15.47 -2.19 7.62
CA GLU A 98 14.20 -2.64 8.18
C GLU A 98 13.40 -3.40 7.12
N ARG A 99 12.71 -4.45 7.54
CA ARG A 99 11.88 -5.26 6.65
C ARG A 99 10.62 -5.71 7.36
N ILE A 100 9.50 -5.65 6.64
CA ILE A 100 8.28 -6.36 7.00
C ILE A 100 7.93 -7.39 5.93
N THR A 101 7.43 -8.53 6.36
CA THR A 101 6.83 -9.54 5.49
C THR A 101 5.52 -10.03 6.10
N ILE A 102 4.45 -10.04 5.30
CA ILE A 102 3.12 -10.53 5.67
C ILE A 102 2.72 -11.54 4.60
N ALA A 103 2.36 -12.76 4.99
CA ALA A 103 1.94 -13.79 4.04
C ALA A 103 0.83 -14.66 4.62
N SER A 104 -0.10 -15.06 3.77
CA SER A 104 -1.11 -16.05 4.10
C SER A 104 -1.50 -16.87 2.87
N ASP A 105 -2.15 -17.99 3.11
CA ASP A 105 -2.94 -18.71 2.12
C ASP A 105 -4.44 -18.70 2.47
N SER A 106 -5.24 -19.42 1.68
CA SER A 106 -6.68 -19.58 1.91
C SER A 106 -7.45 -18.24 1.91
N VAL A 107 -7.04 -17.30 1.06
CA VAL A 107 -7.61 -15.95 0.91
C VAL A 107 -8.25 -15.78 -0.46
N GLN A 108 -9.50 -16.23 -0.65
CA GLN A 108 -10.24 -16.04 -1.92
C GLN A 108 -11.27 -14.91 -1.88
N THR A 109 -11.62 -14.47 -0.67
CA THR A 109 -12.57 -13.40 -0.41
C THR A 109 -12.00 -12.42 0.61
N PRO A 110 -12.46 -11.15 0.60
CA PRO A 110 -12.19 -10.20 1.67
C PRO A 110 -12.52 -10.81 3.04
N GLN A 111 -11.57 -10.73 3.97
CA GLN A 111 -11.68 -11.35 5.28
C GLN A 111 -10.60 -10.88 6.24
N LYS A 112 -10.89 -11.01 7.53
CA LYS A 112 -9.93 -10.80 8.61
C LYS A 112 -9.18 -12.09 8.94
N ILE A 113 -7.86 -12.02 8.94
CA ILE A 113 -6.93 -13.11 9.19
C ILE A 113 -6.25 -12.86 10.53
N THR A 114 -6.35 -13.84 11.43
CA THR A 114 -5.74 -13.83 12.76
C THR A 114 -4.83 -15.04 12.92
N PHE A 115 -3.90 -14.97 13.87
CA PHE A 115 -3.02 -16.10 14.20
C PHE A 115 -3.81 -17.32 14.70
N GLY A 116 -3.26 -18.51 14.47
CA GLY A 116 -3.82 -19.79 14.95
C GLY A 116 -4.90 -20.46 14.09
N LYS A 117 -5.41 -19.80 13.04
CA LYS A 117 -6.48 -20.36 12.17
C LYS A 117 -6.06 -20.69 10.74
N LYS A 118 -4.95 -20.11 10.25
CA LYS A 118 -4.44 -20.24 8.87
C LYS A 118 -2.92 -20.27 8.88
N ASN A 119 -2.31 -20.60 7.74
CA ASN A 119 -0.88 -20.38 7.51
C ASN A 119 -0.60 -18.89 7.37
N PHE A 120 -0.67 -18.15 8.48
CA PHE A 120 -0.47 -16.72 8.54
C PHE A 120 0.89 -16.42 9.17
N THR A 121 1.75 -15.76 8.40
CA THR A 121 3.12 -15.42 8.79
C THR A 121 3.30 -13.93 8.74
N VAL A 122 3.82 -13.37 9.83
CA VAL A 122 4.31 -11.99 9.86
C VAL A 122 5.72 -12.00 10.42
N VAL A 123 6.61 -11.29 9.74
CA VAL A 123 8.00 -11.11 10.13
C VAL A 123 8.32 -9.64 10.08
N TYR A 124 8.92 -9.11 11.14
CA TYR A 124 9.53 -7.79 11.17
C TYR A 124 10.99 -7.90 11.57
N ARG A 125 11.88 -7.23 10.84
CA ARG A 125 13.31 -7.21 11.13
C ARG A 125 13.82 -5.78 11.12
N ASN A 126 14.66 -5.46 12.09
CA ASN A 126 15.54 -4.30 12.06
C ASN A 126 16.98 -4.77 12.34
N GLU A 127 17.90 -3.81 12.52
CA GLU A 127 19.32 -4.08 12.75
C GLU A 127 19.60 -4.93 14.00
N ASN A 128 18.73 -4.84 15.00
CA ASN A 128 18.97 -5.42 16.32
C ASN A 128 18.15 -6.70 16.54
N CYS A 129 16.97 -6.79 15.93
CA CYS A 129 15.96 -7.76 16.27
C CYS A 129 15.26 -8.34 15.04
N ASP A 130 15.16 -9.68 15.03
CA ASP A 130 14.32 -10.44 14.12
C ASP A 130 13.08 -10.98 14.88
N PHE A 131 11.93 -10.38 14.60
CA PHE A 131 10.63 -10.81 15.08
C PHE A 131 9.97 -11.66 14.00
N GLY A 132 9.63 -12.90 14.31
CA GLY A 132 8.98 -13.80 13.37
C GLY A 132 8.21 -14.89 14.06
N ASN A 133 7.87 -15.94 13.31
CA ASN A 133 7.15 -17.09 13.87
C ASN A 133 8.17 -18.13 14.40
N ASN A 134 9.07 -17.72 15.30
CA ASN A 134 10.02 -18.61 15.99
C ASN A 134 9.71 -18.65 17.50
N ASN A 135 10.23 -19.67 18.19
CA ASN A 135 9.84 -20.01 19.57
C ASN A 135 10.11 -18.91 20.62
N ASN A 136 10.85 -17.86 20.27
CA ASN A 136 11.27 -16.83 21.23
C ASN A 136 10.53 -15.49 21.05
N SER A 137 9.64 -15.39 20.06
CA SER A 137 8.82 -14.19 19.83
C SER A 137 7.33 -14.50 19.92
N SER A 138 6.59 -13.63 20.61
CA SER A 138 5.13 -13.59 20.59
C SER A 138 4.67 -12.55 19.58
N LEU A 139 3.54 -12.86 18.94
CA LEU A 139 2.95 -12.05 17.90
C LEU A 139 1.43 -12.08 18.06
N GLU A 140 0.85 -10.89 18.18
CA GLU A 140 -0.59 -10.65 18.26
C GLU A 140 -1.03 -9.70 17.15
N GLY A 141 -2.32 -9.77 16.79
CA GLY A 141 -2.91 -8.84 15.82
C GLY A 141 -3.57 -9.53 14.64
N TYR A 142 -3.69 -8.80 13.52
CA TYR A 142 -4.45 -9.23 12.37
C TYR A 142 -3.99 -8.59 11.06
N CYS A 143 -4.33 -9.25 9.95
CA CYS A 143 -4.38 -8.64 8.62
C CYS A 143 -5.80 -8.80 8.07
N GLU A 144 -6.42 -7.72 7.65
CA GLU A 144 -7.75 -7.71 7.06
C GLU A 144 -7.65 -7.34 5.58
N ILE A 145 -8.02 -8.28 4.74
CA ILE A 145 -8.15 -8.06 3.30
C ILE A 145 -9.49 -7.40 3.07
N THR A 146 -9.45 -6.13 2.65
CA THR A 146 -10.63 -5.29 2.45
C THR A 146 -11.14 -5.33 1.02
N LYS A 147 -10.28 -5.64 0.05
CA LYS A 147 -10.65 -5.77 -1.37
C LYS A 147 -9.82 -6.82 -2.09
N ILE A 148 -10.53 -7.62 -2.88
CA ILE A 148 -9.97 -8.49 -3.93
C ILE A 148 -10.83 -8.25 -5.17
N ASP A 149 -10.35 -7.39 -6.07
CA ASP A 149 -11.01 -7.07 -7.33
C ASP A 149 -10.27 -7.79 -8.46
N LYS A 150 -10.89 -8.85 -8.98
CA LYS A 150 -10.29 -9.71 -10.00
C LYS A 150 -10.30 -9.08 -11.39
N ILE A 151 -11.17 -8.09 -11.61
CA ILE A 151 -11.35 -7.39 -12.89
C ILE A 151 -10.30 -6.30 -13.01
N ASN A 152 -10.26 -5.40 -12.02
CA ASN A 152 -9.29 -4.30 -11.99
C ASN A 152 -7.95 -4.70 -11.39
N LYS A 153 -7.84 -5.96 -10.96
CA LYS A 153 -6.66 -6.56 -10.35
C LYS A 153 -6.19 -5.81 -9.11
N VAL A 154 -7.08 -5.47 -8.19
CA VAL A 154 -6.75 -4.71 -6.97
C VAL A 154 -6.80 -5.60 -5.73
N PHE A 155 -5.73 -5.55 -4.93
CA PHE A 155 -5.62 -6.24 -3.64
C PHE A 155 -5.25 -5.22 -2.55
N SER A 156 -6.15 -5.01 -1.59
CA SER A 156 -6.00 -3.95 -0.59
C SER A 156 -6.41 -4.45 0.79
N GLY A 157 -5.78 -3.91 1.82
CA GLY A 157 -6.05 -4.32 3.19
C GLY A 157 -5.43 -3.43 4.24
N VAL A 158 -5.77 -3.75 5.49
CA VAL A 158 -5.29 -3.08 6.69
C VAL A 158 -4.75 -4.10 7.68
N PHE A 159 -3.84 -3.69 8.56
CA PHE A 159 -3.23 -4.59 9.53
C PHE A 159 -2.76 -3.88 10.79
N GLU A 160 -2.72 -4.65 11.89
CA GLU A 160 -2.12 -4.24 13.16
C GLU A 160 -1.40 -5.43 13.76
N PHE A 161 -0.19 -5.21 14.28
CA PHE A 161 0.60 -6.24 14.93
C PHE A 161 1.29 -5.72 16.18
N LYS A 162 1.44 -6.59 17.17
CA LYS A 162 2.30 -6.37 18.33
C LYS A 162 3.28 -7.53 18.43
N PHE A 163 4.56 -7.21 18.48
CA PHE A 163 5.61 -8.20 18.68
C PHE A 163 6.27 -8.00 20.03
N THR A 164 6.55 -9.11 20.71
CA THR A 164 7.44 -9.15 21.86
C THR A 164 8.44 -10.28 21.67
N LYS A 165 9.69 -10.07 22.07
CA LYS A 165 10.76 -11.08 21.98
C LYS A 165 11.74 -10.83 23.12
N GLN A 166 12.20 -11.90 23.77
CA GLN A 166 13.19 -11.76 24.84
C GLN A 166 14.48 -11.13 24.29
N GLY A 167 14.99 -10.10 24.97
CA GLY A 167 16.18 -9.36 24.55
C GLY A 167 15.95 -8.30 23.47
N CYS A 168 14.68 -8.05 23.11
CA CYS A 168 14.29 -7.03 22.15
C CYS A 168 13.23 -6.12 22.76
N GLU A 169 13.28 -4.83 22.40
CA GLU A 169 12.19 -3.91 22.73
C GLU A 169 10.91 -4.33 22.00
N PRO A 170 9.74 -4.33 22.67
CA PRO A 170 8.47 -4.56 22.01
C PRO A 170 8.22 -3.57 20.87
N ILE A 171 7.62 -4.03 19.79
CA ILE A 171 7.21 -3.17 18.68
C ILE A 171 5.72 -3.28 18.43
N ASN A 172 5.10 -2.13 18.16
CA ASN A 172 3.70 -1.99 17.80
C ASN A 172 3.63 -1.45 16.37
N ILE A 173 2.97 -2.19 15.51
CA ILE A 173 2.62 -1.82 14.15
C ILE A 173 1.13 -1.51 14.13
N THR A 174 0.77 -0.26 13.89
CA THR A 174 -0.63 0.20 13.93
C THR A 174 -0.99 0.97 12.67
N GLN A 175 -2.29 1.09 12.39
CA GLN A 175 -2.81 1.78 11.19
C GLN A 175 -2.17 1.32 9.88
N GLY A 176 -1.76 0.04 9.84
CA GLY A 176 -1.13 -0.55 8.68
C GLY A 176 -2.11 -0.66 7.54
N ARG A 177 -1.64 -0.34 6.34
CA ARG A 177 -2.44 -0.35 5.13
C ARG A 177 -1.60 -0.62 3.90
N PHE A 178 -2.20 -1.30 2.94
CA PHE A 178 -1.62 -1.52 1.63
C PHE A 178 -2.70 -1.49 0.55
N ASP A 179 -2.32 -1.07 -0.64
CA ASP A 179 -3.18 -1.04 -1.82
C ASP A 179 -2.33 -1.27 -3.07
N MET A 180 -2.55 -2.38 -3.80
CA MET A 180 -1.73 -2.71 -4.97
C MET A 180 -2.58 -3.27 -6.13
N LYS A 181 -2.07 -3.05 -7.35
CA LYS A 181 -2.43 -3.87 -8.50
C LYS A 181 -1.62 -5.16 -8.57
N TYR A 182 -2.26 -6.31 -8.75
CA TYR A 182 -1.61 -7.64 -8.75
C TYR A 182 -1.73 -8.40 -10.08
#